data_AF-A0A135TR35-F1
#
_entry.id   AF-A0A135TR35-F1
#
_cell.length_a   1.000
_cell.length_b   1.000
_cell.length_c   1.000
_cell.angle_alpha   90.00
_cell.angle_beta   90.00
_cell.angle_gamma   90.00
#
_symmetry.space_group_name_H-M   'P 1'
#
loop_
_entity.id
_entity.type
_entity.pdbx_description
1 polymer ?
#
loop_
_entity_poly.entity_id
_entity_poly.type
_entity_poly.pdbx_seq_one_letter_code
_entity_poly.pdbx_strand_id
1 'polypeptide(L)'
;MPPYQKEKKHQCAICKERFSTKEGQRQHRRAKHFDEVPAQSSRAAGLVHPLPVVTQPARAAEPVRLPPLVVHLPTRAKRPKTTELLVNQPVRATETTTPMPTIYRGNMYSPAVGRNVIWSQISDLCHSEERLRKESYTLATTVINATHGSSSMASTVDLPCPDKIQSNPKYAALVIECGMGGTEGGENELIQITILDFLTGNVLLSRRLVNPTRPILDWREDVTGLNATKMSAALVRNEALDGWEAARAELWRYSDKDTILIGQSVRNDLRVLHTIHARIIDSAIITADAVLGAKSKIMKRWGLEALCKELLGIQIRSPTWAAEGAAYDDLEDCLATRELVLFCAQNPDQLKTWAQRTRRSFFLKKGKEKKKKNEGRKPHVDNASSGGPSRQVAFVRSEAFEEEWEDEDESPLRWEDVVDWDTWPKSPPDSD
;
A
#
# COMPACT_ATOMS: atom_id res chain seq x y z
N MET A 1 -50.48 -14.30 -24.94
CA MET A 1 -49.28 -13.69 -25.55
C MET A 1 -49.37 -12.19 -25.40
N PRO A 2 -48.53 -11.54 -24.59
CA PRO A 2 -48.53 -10.08 -24.48
C PRO A 2 -47.78 -9.47 -25.69
N PRO A 3 -48.12 -8.23 -26.09
CA PRO A 3 -47.69 -7.66 -27.35
C PRO A 3 -46.21 -7.23 -27.31
N TYR A 4 -45.49 -7.53 -28.38
CA TYR A 4 -44.09 -7.17 -28.61
C TYR A 4 -43.94 -5.64 -28.62
N GLN A 5 -43.50 -5.06 -27.51
CA GLN A 5 -43.16 -3.64 -27.44
C GLN A 5 -41.88 -3.43 -28.25
N LYS A 6 -41.96 -2.66 -29.35
CA LYS A 6 -40.79 -2.24 -30.11
C LYS A 6 -39.87 -1.43 -29.20
N GLU A 7 -38.70 -1.98 -28.88
CA GLU A 7 -37.64 -1.30 -28.12
C GLU A 7 -37.32 0.05 -28.76
N LYS A 8 -37.44 1.13 -27.97
CA LYS A 8 -37.04 2.47 -28.42
C LYS A 8 -35.52 2.52 -28.48
N LYS A 9 -34.96 2.47 -29.70
CA LYS A 9 -33.51 2.60 -29.93
C LYS A 9 -33.08 4.05 -29.73
N HIS A 10 -32.07 4.26 -28.89
CA HIS A 10 -31.50 5.58 -28.58
C HIS A 10 -30.33 5.86 -29.53
N GLN A 11 -30.37 6.94 -30.31
CA GLN A 11 -29.38 7.21 -31.36
C GLN A 11 -28.48 8.40 -31.01
N CYS A 12 -27.15 8.22 -31.03
CA CYS A 12 -26.18 9.29 -30.81
C CYS A 12 -26.42 10.44 -31.81
N ALA A 13 -26.54 11.67 -31.32
CA ALA A 13 -26.83 12.83 -32.15
C ALA A 13 -25.66 13.26 -33.04
N ILE A 14 -24.44 12.82 -32.72
CA ILE A 14 -23.20 13.23 -33.39
C ILE A 14 -22.84 12.20 -34.49
N CYS A 15 -22.67 10.92 -34.13
CA CYS A 15 -22.27 9.86 -35.08
C CYS A 15 -23.42 8.96 -35.58
N LYS A 16 -24.66 9.17 -35.13
CA LYS A 16 -25.86 8.40 -35.51
C LYS A 16 -25.83 6.90 -35.13
N GLU A 17 -24.92 6.46 -34.26
CA GLU A 17 -24.89 5.09 -33.74
C GLU A 17 -26.07 4.80 -32.79
N ARG A 18 -26.62 3.57 -32.80
CA ARG A 18 -27.86 3.19 -32.08
C ARG A 18 -27.59 2.27 -30.90
N PHE A 19 -28.24 2.56 -29.78
CA PHE A 19 -28.08 1.86 -28.51
C PHE A 19 -29.43 1.34 -28.02
N SER A 20 -29.39 0.18 -27.36
CA SER A 20 -30.55 -0.43 -26.70
C SER A 20 -30.99 0.38 -25.47
N THR A 21 -30.06 1.08 -24.81
CA THR A 21 -30.34 1.89 -23.62
C THR A 21 -29.86 3.33 -23.75
N LYS A 22 -30.53 4.24 -23.05
CA LYS A 22 -30.17 5.67 -22.99
C LYS A 22 -28.83 5.89 -22.29
N GLU A 23 -28.48 5.04 -21.32
CA GLU A 23 -27.19 5.11 -20.62
C GLU A 23 -26.04 4.70 -21.54
N GLY A 24 -26.19 3.64 -22.34
CA GLY A 24 -25.20 3.23 -23.33
C GLY A 24 -24.92 4.33 -24.36
N GLN A 25 -25.97 5.02 -24.83
CA GLN A 25 -25.81 6.19 -25.70
C GLN A 25 -25.02 7.33 -25.03
N ARG A 26 -25.22 7.53 -23.71
CA ARG A 26 -24.59 8.62 -22.95
C ARG A 26 -23.11 8.33 -22.66
N GLN A 27 -22.79 7.08 -22.33
CA GLN A 27 -21.42 6.59 -22.14
C GLN A 27 -20.64 6.66 -23.46
N HIS A 28 -21.22 6.18 -24.56
CA HIS A 28 -20.64 6.30 -25.90
C HIS A 28 -20.31 7.77 -26.23
N ARG A 29 -21.24 8.70 -25.99
CA ARG A 29 -21.02 10.12 -26.28
C ARG A 29 -19.88 10.72 -25.44
N ARG A 30 -19.75 10.32 -24.16
CA ARG A 30 -18.64 10.75 -23.30
C ARG A 30 -17.29 10.16 -23.73
N ALA A 31 -17.29 8.91 -24.20
CA ALA A 31 -16.06 8.22 -24.59
C ALA A 31 -15.54 8.62 -25.98
N LYS A 32 -16.44 8.96 -26.92
CA LYS A 32 -16.09 9.18 -28.35
C LYS A 32 -16.24 10.62 -28.83
N HIS A 33 -16.97 11.47 -28.09
CA HIS A 33 -17.26 12.85 -28.48
C HIS A 33 -17.05 13.81 -27.29
N PHE A 34 -16.04 13.55 -26.46
CA PHE A 34 -15.75 14.31 -25.24
C PHE A 34 -15.58 15.81 -25.50
N ASP A 35 -14.94 16.18 -26.61
CA ASP A 35 -14.66 17.58 -26.98
C ASP A 35 -15.87 18.36 -27.49
N GLU A 36 -16.98 17.68 -27.80
CA GLU A 36 -18.21 18.31 -28.34
C GLU A 36 -19.34 18.42 -27.30
N VAL A 37 -19.08 18.17 -26.02
CA VAL A 37 -20.09 18.32 -24.96
C VAL A 37 -20.08 19.78 -24.44
N PRO A 38 -21.12 20.59 -24.70
CA PRO A 38 -21.21 21.90 -24.06
C PRO A 38 -21.42 21.71 -22.56
N ALA A 39 -20.67 22.45 -21.74
CA ALA A 39 -20.81 22.46 -20.29
C ALA A 39 -22.27 22.76 -19.91
N GLN A 40 -22.98 21.76 -19.37
CA GLN A 40 -24.35 21.94 -18.90
C GLN A 40 -24.34 22.64 -17.53
N SER A 41 -24.70 23.92 -17.57
CA SER A 41 -25.14 24.76 -16.46
C SER A 41 -26.15 24.05 -15.55
N SER A 42 -25.80 23.88 -14.27
CA SER A 42 -26.72 23.48 -13.21
C SER A 42 -27.77 24.58 -12.94
N ARG A 43 -29.05 24.26 -13.18
CA ARG A 43 -30.18 25.08 -12.71
C ARG A 43 -30.37 24.86 -11.21
N ALA A 44 -30.07 25.88 -10.41
CA ALA A 44 -30.69 26.08 -9.10
C ALA A 44 -31.47 27.40 -9.17
N ALA A 45 -32.78 27.33 -8.95
CA ALA A 45 -33.66 28.49 -8.86
C ALA A 45 -33.57 29.08 -7.44
N GLY A 46 -33.39 30.40 -7.34
CA GLY A 46 -33.38 31.15 -6.08
C GLY A 46 -33.19 32.64 -6.34
N LEU A 47 -34.30 33.37 -6.32
CA LEU A 47 -34.47 34.80 -6.57
C LEU A 47 -33.57 35.72 -5.70
N VAL A 48 -32.84 36.66 -6.32
CA VAL A 48 -32.65 38.03 -5.81
C VAL A 48 -32.46 39.00 -7.01
N HIS A 49 -33.15 40.15 -6.96
CA HIS A 49 -33.28 41.18 -8.00
C HIS A 49 -31.97 41.89 -8.41
N PRO A 50 -31.89 42.48 -9.63
CA PRO A 50 -30.71 43.16 -10.16
C PRO A 50 -30.66 44.66 -9.78
N LEU A 51 -29.46 45.20 -9.62
CA LEU A 51 -29.19 46.64 -9.58
C LEU A 51 -28.21 47.02 -10.72
N PRO A 52 -28.26 48.28 -11.21
CA PRO A 52 -28.13 48.58 -12.64
C PRO A 52 -26.71 48.82 -13.13
N VAL A 53 -26.53 48.54 -14.43
CA VAL A 53 -25.41 48.92 -15.27
C VAL A 53 -25.37 50.45 -15.42
N VAL A 54 -24.25 51.06 -15.06
CA VAL A 54 -23.89 52.41 -15.49
C VAL A 54 -22.90 52.29 -16.65
N THR A 55 -23.37 52.69 -17.83
CA THR A 55 -22.55 52.94 -19.01
C THR A 55 -21.92 54.33 -18.91
N GLN A 56 -20.64 54.47 -19.30
CA GLN A 56 -20.08 55.64 -20.00
C GLN A 56 -18.64 55.35 -20.49
N PRO A 57 -18.12 56.10 -21.49
CA PRO A 57 -17.38 55.53 -22.62
C PRO A 57 -15.86 55.59 -22.52
N ALA A 58 -15.22 54.80 -23.39
CA ALA A 58 -13.79 54.78 -23.66
C ALA A 58 -13.26 56.15 -24.17
N ARG A 59 -12.09 56.56 -23.69
CA ARG A 59 -11.30 57.66 -24.27
C ARG A 59 -9.84 57.22 -24.44
N ALA A 60 -9.30 57.55 -25.61
CA ALA A 60 -8.04 57.10 -26.16
C ALA A 60 -6.78 57.49 -25.36
N ALA A 61 -5.73 56.70 -25.55
CA ALA A 61 -4.40 56.82 -24.97
C ALA A 61 -3.51 57.89 -25.66
N GLU A 62 -2.59 58.48 -24.91
CA GLU A 62 -1.31 59.04 -25.39
C GLU A 62 -0.23 59.01 -24.27
N PRO A 63 1.08 59.07 -24.61
CA PRO A 63 2.13 58.35 -23.89
C PRO A 63 2.82 59.19 -22.81
N VAL A 64 3.04 58.60 -21.63
CA VAL A 64 3.80 59.25 -20.54
C VAL A 64 5.27 58.82 -20.58
N ARG A 65 6.15 59.83 -20.68
CA ARG A 65 7.62 59.74 -20.66
C ARG A 65 8.16 59.23 -19.31
N LEU A 66 9.19 58.38 -19.37
CA LEU A 66 9.95 57.91 -18.20
C LEU A 66 10.93 58.99 -17.69
N PRO A 67 11.07 59.21 -16.36
CA PRO A 67 12.16 59.98 -15.77
C PRO A 67 13.40 59.10 -15.45
N PRO A 68 14.59 59.70 -15.24
CA PRO A 68 15.87 59.00 -15.31
C PRO A 68 16.19 58.16 -14.05
N LEU A 69 16.99 57.10 -14.26
CA LEU A 69 17.56 56.25 -13.22
C LEU A 69 18.38 57.08 -12.22
N VAL A 70 18.01 56.99 -10.94
CA VAL A 70 18.87 57.38 -9.82
C VAL A 70 19.14 56.13 -8.99
N VAL A 71 20.38 55.67 -9.00
CA VAL A 71 20.88 54.55 -8.20
C VAL A 71 20.86 54.95 -6.73
N HIS A 72 19.97 54.33 -5.94
CA HIS A 72 20.02 54.39 -4.48
C HIS A 72 20.34 52.98 -3.94
N LEU A 73 21.45 52.86 -3.20
CA LEU A 73 21.78 51.68 -2.41
C LEU A 73 20.67 51.42 -1.37
N PRO A 74 20.14 50.18 -1.26
CA PRO A 74 19.19 49.86 -0.20
C PRO A 74 19.90 49.53 1.11
N THR A 75 19.70 50.41 2.09
CA THR A 75 19.82 50.13 3.52
C THR A 75 18.88 49.00 3.96
N ARG A 76 19.42 48.14 4.83
CA ARG A 76 18.83 47.01 5.58
C ARG A 76 17.33 47.18 5.92
N ALA A 77 16.47 46.44 5.21
CA ALA A 77 15.05 46.29 5.53
C ALA A 77 14.81 45.13 6.51
N LYS A 78 13.90 45.35 7.47
CA LYS A 78 13.49 44.42 8.52
C LYS A 78 12.66 43.26 7.93
N ARG A 79 12.92 42.03 8.40
CA ARG A 79 12.21 40.80 8.04
C ARG A 79 10.70 40.90 8.34
N PRO A 80 9.83 40.39 7.44
CA PRO A 80 8.43 40.12 7.78
C PRO A 80 8.33 38.89 8.71
N LYS A 81 7.35 38.92 9.61
CA LYS A 81 7.09 37.91 10.65
C LYS A 81 6.76 36.56 10.02
N THR A 82 7.62 35.58 10.26
CA THR A 82 7.38 34.16 10.03
C THR A 82 6.41 33.67 11.11
N THR A 83 5.31 33.04 10.72
CA THR A 83 4.49 32.20 11.59
C THR A 83 5.37 31.03 12.04
N GLU A 84 5.71 30.99 13.33
CA GLU A 84 6.51 29.92 13.94
C GLU A 84 5.79 28.57 13.79
N LEU A 85 6.32 27.71 12.91
CA LEU A 85 6.24 26.27 13.09
C LEU A 85 7.06 25.94 14.33
N LEU A 86 6.38 25.52 15.41
CA LEU A 86 7.00 25.01 16.63
C LEU A 86 7.90 23.82 16.29
N VAL A 87 9.19 24.10 16.10
CA VAL A 87 10.27 23.14 16.26
C VAL A 87 10.40 22.91 17.76
N ASN A 88 9.82 21.83 18.27
CA ASN A 88 10.03 21.44 19.66
C ASN A 88 11.50 21.01 19.84
N GLN A 89 12.27 21.85 20.52
CA GLN A 89 13.52 21.45 21.17
C GLN A 89 13.21 20.45 22.29
N PRO A 90 14.15 19.55 22.66
CA PRO A 90 13.90 18.57 23.70
C PRO A 90 13.86 19.28 25.06
N VAL A 91 12.65 19.56 25.54
CA VAL A 91 12.41 19.95 26.92
C VAL A 91 12.73 18.75 27.79
N ARG A 92 13.71 18.90 28.68
CA ARG A 92 13.98 17.96 29.78
C ARG A 92 12.81 18.04 30.77
N ALA A 93 11.73 17.32 30.50
CA ALA A 93 10.63 17.13 31.42
C ALA A 93 10.95 15.94 32.33
N THR A 94 11.36 16.24 33.57
CA THR A 94 11.24 15.31 34.69
C THR A 94 9.79 15.33 35.15
N GLU A 95 8.90 14.69 34.39
CA GLU A 95 7.57 14.30 34.84
C GLU A 95 7.37 12.86 34.36
N THR A 96 7.33 11.94 35.32
CA THR A 96 7.07 10.51 35.09
C THR A 96 5.58 10.33 34.78
N THR A 97 5.13 10.91 33.68
CA THR A 97 3.81 10.65 33.12
C THR A 97 3.89 9.29 32.45
N THR A 98 3.20 8.29 32.99
CA THR A 98 3.02 7.00 32.33
C THR A 98 2.50 7.28 30.92
N PRO A 99 3.21 6.86 29.85
CA PRO A 99 2.80 7.20 28.50
C PRO A 99 1.44 6.55 28.22
N MET A 100 0.47 7.36 27.81
CA MET A 100 -0.90 6.92 27.56
C MET A 100 -1.00 6.15 26.24
N PRO A 101 -1.86 5.12 26.16
CA PRO A 101 -2.09 4.40 24.91
C PRO A 101 -2.74 5.32 23.87
N THR A 102 -2.43 5.07 22.60
CA THR A 102 -3.04 5.79 21.47
C THR A 102 -4.35 5.11 21.10
N ILE A 103 -5.45 5.85 21.09
CA ILE A 103 -6.74 5.35 20.60
C ILE A 103 -6.94 5.86 19.18
N TYR A 104 -7.11 4.95 18.22
CA TYR A 104 -7.32 5.29 16.83
C TYR A 104 -8.35 4.35 16.18
N ARG A 105 -9.38 4.92 15.56
CA ARG A 105 -10.54 4.18 15.00
C ARG A 105 -11.16 3.15 15.96
N GLY A 106 -11.17 3.44 17.25
CA GLY A 106 -11.71 2.55 18.29
C GLY A 106 -10.78 1.42 18.72
N ASN A 107 -9.62 1.27 18.09
CA ASN A 107 -8.55 0.37 18.52
C ASN A 107 -7.60 1.09 19.49
N MET A 108 -7.07 0.34 20.46
CA MET A 108 -6.11 0.85 21.43
C MET A 108 -4.72 0.30 21.09
N TYR A 109 -3.77 1.20 20.87
CA TYR A 109 -2.39 0.90 20.50
C TYR A 109 -1.45 1.18 21.67
N SER A 110 -0.42 0.35 21.81
CA SER A 110 0.54 0.41 22.90
C SER A 110 1.23 1.78 22.97
N PRO A 111 1.46 2.32 24.18
CA PRO A 111 2.18 3.58 24.36
C PRO A 111 3.65 3.47 23.94
N ALA A 112 4.42 4.54 24.18
CA ALA A 112 5.86 4.54 23.97
C ALA A 112 6.54 3.41 24.77
N VAL A 113 7.37 2.61 24.10
CA VAL A 113 8.12 1.51 24.70
C VAL A 113 9.58 1.93 24.87
N GLY A 114 10.13 1.74 26.06
CA GLY A 114 11.52 2.06 26.36
C GLY A 114 12.48 1.24 25.50
N ARG A 115 13.41 1.90 24.80
CA ARG A 115 14.38 1.22 23.92
C ARG A 115 15.14 0.11 24.65
N ASN A 116 15.63 0.38 25.85
CA ASN A 116 16.35 -0.59 26.69
C ASN A 116 15.54 -1.84 27.06
N VAL A 117 14.20 -1.78 26.98
CA VAL A 117 13.31 -2.89 27.33
C VAL A 117 13.11 -3.83 26.16
N ILE A 118 12.98 -3.28 24.95
CA ILE A 118 12.54 -4.03 23.77
C ILE A 118 13.65 -4.27 22.73
N TRP A 119 14.79 -3.56 22.84
CA TRP A 119 15.82 -3.51 21.78
C TRP A 119 16.38 -4.88 21.38
N SER A 120 16.60 -5.77 22.33
CA SER A 120 17.09 -7.12 22.03
C SER A 120 16.08 -7.88 21.19
N GLN A 121 14.81 -7.88 21.63
CA GLN A 121 13.75 -8.67 21.03
C GLN A 121 13.44 -8.23 19.59
N ILE A 122 13.37 -6.92 19.29
CA ILE A 122 13.17 -6.50 17.90
C ILE A 122 14.43 -6.62 17.05
N SER A 123 15.63 -6.56 17.65
CA SER A 123 16.86 -6.86 16.91
C SER A 123 16.88 -8.32 16.45
N ASP A 124 16.38 -9.24 17.29
CA ASP A 124 16.26 -10.67 16.94
C ASP A 124 15.20 -10.94 15.85
N LEU A 125 14.23 -10.03 15.68
CA LEU A 125 13.26 -10.08 14.59
C LEU A 125 13.77 -9.46 13.27
N CYS A 126 14.92 -8.78 13.27
CA CYS A 126 15.49 -8.21 12.07
C CYS A 126 15.94 -9.31 11.11
N HIS A 127 15.43 -9.27 9.88
CA HIS A 127 15.70 -10.32 8.89
C HIS A 127 17.17 -10.31 8.47
N SER A 128 17.75 -11.50 8.35
CA SER A 128 19.07 -11.64 7.75
C SER A 128 19.02 -11.28 6.26
N GLU A 129 20.13 -10.80 5.70
CA GLU A 129 20.19 -10.54 4.26
C GLU A 129 19.92 -11.78 3.42
N GLU A 130 20.34 -12.97 3.88
CA GLU A 130 20.04 -14.24 3.19
C GLU A 130 18.52 -14.48 3.12
N ARG A 131 17.81 -14.23 4.23
CA ARG A 131 16.35 -14.37 4.29
C ARG A 131 15.67 -13.37 3.36
N LEU A 132 16.12 -12.11 3.36
CA LEU A 132 15.62 -11.06 2.49
C LEU A 132 15.86 -11.38 1.00
N ARG A 133 17.02 -11.92 0.64
CA ARG A 133 17.31 -12.37 -0.75
C ARG A 133 16.36 -13.48 -1.21
N LYS A 134 16.05 -14.45 -0.34
CA LYS A 134 15.06 -15.51 -0.63
C LYS A 134 13.67 -14.95 -0.92
N GLU A 135 13.31 -13.83 -0.30
CA GLU A 135 12.07 -13.09 -0.57
C GLU A 135 12.24 -11.99 -1.63
N SER A 136 13.31 -12.08 -2.41
CA SER A 136 13.72 -11.21 -3.53
C SER A 136 13.71 -9.71 -3.23
N TYR A 137 14.10 -9.33 -2.01
CA TYR A 137 14.51 -7.96 -1.72
C TYR A 137 15.81 -7.61 -2.48
N THR A 138 15.83 -6.42 -3.08
CA THR A 138 17.05 -5.85 -3.65
C THR A 138 17.97 -5.39 -2.51
N LEU A 139 19.22 -5.85 -2.50
CA LEU A 139 20.25 -5.47 -1.52
C LEU A 139 21.48 -4.93 -2.26
N ALA A 140 22.33 -4.15 -1.58
CA ALA A 140 23.49 -3.49 -2.20
C ALA A 140 24.42 -4.45 -2.95
N THR A 141 24.71 -5.63 -2.38
CA THR A 141 25.54 -6.67 -3.03
C THR A 141 24.89 -7.23 -4.30
N THR A 142 23.56 -7.27 -4.38
CA THR A 142 22.83 -7.73 -5.57
C THR A 142 23.02 -6.77 -6.75
N VAL A 143 23.10 -5.46 -6.47
CA VAL A 143 23.35 -4.43 -7.49
C VAL A 143 24.77 -4.54 -8.06
N ILE A 144 25.78 -4.79 -7.20
CA ILE A 144 27.17 -4.95 -7.63
C ILE A 144 27.34 -6.18 -8.54
N ASN A 145 26.69 -7.30 -8.22
CA ASN A 145 26.82 -8.53 -9.03
C ASN A 145 26.12 -8.42 -10.40
N ALA A 146 25.02 -7.68 -10.50
CA ALA A 146 24.34 -7.43 -11.79
C ALA A 146 25.20 -6.59 -12.76
N THR A 147 26.12 -5.76 -12.25
CA THR A 147 27.04 -5.01 -13.11
C THR A 147 28.14 -5.87 -13.76
N HIS A 148 28.37 -7.10 -13.29
CA HIS A 148 29.42 -7.98 -13.78
C HIS A 148 28.94 -9.23 -14.53
N GLY A 149 27.63 -9.48 -14.61
CA GLY A 149 27.11 -10.63 -15.37
C GLY A 149 25.60 -10.54 -15.65
N SER A 150 25.26 -10.54 -16.94
CA SER A 150 23.91 -10.65 -17.52
C SER A 150 22.98 -9.44 -17.38
N SER A 151 22.36 -9.09 -18.52
CA SER A 151 21.47 -7.96 -18.78
C SER A 151 20.08 -8.09 -18.14
N SER A 152 20.02 -8.31 -16.84
CA SER A 152 18.80 -8.00 -16.07
C SER A 152 18.88 -6.54 -15.67
N MET A 153 17.91 -5.71 -16.08
CA MET A 153 17.85 -4.29 -15.74
C MET A 153 17.71 -4.12 -14.21
N ALA A 154 18.82 -4.17 -13.48
CA ALA A 154 18.93 -3.43 -12.24
C ALA A 154 18.71 -1.96 -12.63
N SER A 155 17.49 -1.49 -12.41
CA SER A 155 17.11 -0.11 -12.70
C SER A 155 18.09 0.79 -11.96
N THR A 156 18.75 1.70 -12.68
CA THR A 156 19.70 2.72 -12.19
C THR A 156 19.09 3.68 -11.14
N VAL A 157 17.87 3.40 -10.66
CA VAL A 157 16.99 4.28 -9.90
C VAL A 157 16.94 3.90 -8.41
N ASP A 158 17.20 2.63 -8.08
CA ASP A 158 17.15 2.15 -6.69
C ASP A 158 18.43 2.53 -5.93
N LEU A 159 18.28 3.43 -4.94
CA LEU A 159 19.41 3.96 -4.17
C LEU A 159 19.44 3.40 -2.75
N PRO A 160 20.63 3.11 -2.17
CA PRO A 160 20.70 2.75 -0.76
C PRO A 160 20.29 3.93 0.13
N CYS A 161 19.74 3.62 1.30
CA CYS A 161 19.53 4.60 2.36
C CYS A 161 20.86 5.31 2.70
N PRO A 162 20.87 6.63 3.01
CA PRO A 162 22.09 7.37 3.26
C PRO A 162 22.94 6.78 4.39
N ASP A 163 24.25 7.00 4.30
CA ASP A 163 25.17 6.67 5.38
C ASP A 163 24.82 7.42 6.67
N LYS A 164 25.12 6.79 7.80
CA LYS A 164 24.95 7.40 9.11
C LYS A 164 25.89 8.59 9.26
N ILE A 165 25.31 9.75 9.58
CA ILE A 165 26.04 10.96 9.91
C ILE A 165 25.98 11.16 11.42
N GLN A 166 27.12 11.07 12.11
CA GLN A 166 27.17 11.06 13.58
C GLN A 166 26.64 12.35 14.21
N SER A 167 26.76 13.49 13.52
CA SER A 167 26.21 14.78 13.95
C SER A 167 24.70 14.94 13.73
N ASN A 168 24.07 14.02 13.00
CA ASN A 168 22.63 14.03 12.71
C ASN A 168 22.06 12.61 12.82
N PRO A 169 22.00 12.03 14.03
CA PRO A 169 21.51 10.68 14.22
C PRO A 169 20.05 10.56 13.80
N LYS A 170 19.74 9.50 13.05
CA LYS A 170 18.39 9.17 12.60
C LYS A 170 17.66 8.29 13.61
N TYR A 171 16.39 8.00 13.31
CA TYR A 171 15.55 7.18 14.19
C TYR A 171 16.10 5.75 14.29
N ALA A 172 15.87 5.10 15.43
CA ALA A 172 16.36 3.74 15.64
C ALA A 172 15.61 2.71 14.78
N ALA A 173 14.29 2.89 14.69
CA ALA A 173 13.38 2.03 13.98
C ALA A 173 12.16 2.86 13.53
N LEU A 174 11.72 2.66 12.30
CA LEU A 174 10.58 3.34 11.70
C LEU A 174 9.60 2.31 11.17
N VAL A 175 8.30 2.56 11.36
CA VAL A 175 7.26 1.83 10.64
C VAL A 175 6.89 2.62 9.40
N ILE A 176 6.83 1.97 8.25
CA ILE A 176 6.46 2.56 6.97
C ILE A 176 5.28 1.81 6.35
N GLU A 177 4.39 2.55 5.70
CA GLU A 177 3.30 2.03 4.88
C GLU A 177 3.13 2.97 3.68
N CYS A 178 3.09 2.40 2.48
CA CYS A 178 2.83 3.13 1.25
C CYS A 178 1.49 2.73 0.64
N GLY A 179 0.73 3.71 0.15
CA GLY A 179 -0.39 3.49 -0.75
C GLY A 179 0.07 3.46 -2.20
N MET A 180 -0.43 2.51 -2.98
CA MET A 180 -0.06 2.35 -4.40
C MET A 180 -1.25 2.31 -5.34
N GLY A 181 -1.11 3.00 -6.48
CA GLY A 181 -1.96 2.83 -7.65
C GLY A 181 -1.34 1.86 -8.67
N GLY A 182 -2.17 1.24 -9.50
CA GLY A 182 -1.75 0.41 -10.62
C GLY A 182 -1.48 1.23 -11.88
N THR A 183 -0.35 0.97 -12.54
CA THR A 183 0.01 1.56 -13.84
C THR A 183 -0.22 0.59 -14.98
N GLU A 184 0.06 1.02 -16.20
CA GLU A 184 0.18 0.12 -17.34
C GLU A 184 1.18 -1.01 -17.05
N GLY A 185 0.87 -2.23 -17.51
CA GLY A 185 1.68 -3.42 -17.27
C GLY A 185 1.47 -4.09 -15.89
N GLY A 186 0.57 -3.56 -15.05
CA GLY A 186 0.27 -4.15 -13.73
C GLY A 186 1.30 -3.81 -12.64
N GLU A 187 2.23 -2.90 -12.93
CA GLU A 187 3.17 -2.37 -11.94
C GLU A 187 2.48 -1.41 -10.96
N ASN A 188 3.14 -1.19 -9.81
CA ASN A 188 2.66 -0.27 -8.78
C ASN A 188 3.39 1.06 -8.88
N GLU A 189 2.70 2.15 -8.58
CA GLU A 189 3.22 3.50 -8.46
C GLU A 189 2.80 4.10 -7.12
N LEU A 190 3.72 4.81 -6.47
CA LEU A 190 3.50 5.43 -5.17
C LEU A 190 2.49 6.58 -5.29
N ILE A 191 1.45 6.56 -4.44
CA ILE A 191 0.45 7.64 -4.36
C ILE A 191 0.29 8.20 -2.95
N GLN A 192 0.79 7.51 -1.92
CA GLN A 192 0.69 7.94 -0.53
C GLN A 192 1.79 7.29 0.33
N ILE A 193 2.27 7.97 1.37
CA ILE A 193 3.22 7.42 2.36
C ILE A 193 2.86 7.87 3.79
N THR A 194 2.98 6.93 4.73
CA THR A 194 2.94 7.18 6.18
C THR A 194 4.19 6.61 6.86
N ILE A 195 4.70 7.33 7.87
CA ILE A 195 5.90 6.97 8.63
C ILE A 195 5.65 7.23 10.12
N LEU A 196 5.91 6.22 10.95
CA LEU A 196 5.87 6.31 12.41
C LEU A 196 7.24 6.04 13.03
N ASP A 197 7.51 6.66 14.17
CA ASP A 197 8.55 6.15 15.08
C ASP A 197 8.04 4.89 15.78
N PHE A 198 8.73 3.77 15.57
CA PHE A 198 8.35 2.48 16.14
C PHE A 198 8.35 2.49 17.68
N LEU A 199 9.30 3.17 18.33
CA LEU A 199 9.42 3.09 19.78
C LEU A 199 8.32 3.91 20.45
N THR A 200 8.12 5.14 20.01
CA THR A 200 7.15 6.05 20.64
C THR A 200 5.73 5.91 20.12
N GLY A 201 5.54 5.39 18.90
CA GLY A 201 4.25 5.42 18.20
C GLY A 201 3.92 6.80 17.61
N ASN A 202 4.84 7.77 17.70
CA ASN A 202 4.62 9.10 17.17
C ASN A 202 4.57 9.09 15.64
N VAL A 203 3.61 9.85 15.10
CA VAL A 203 3.46 10.04 13.66
C VAL A 203 4.47 11.07 13.17
N LEU A 204 5.39 10.66 12.28
CA LEU A 204 6.41 11.54 11.69
C LEU A 204 5.92 12.13 10.38
N LEU A 205 5.25 11.31 9.57
CA LEU A 205 4.60 11.70 8.33
C LEU A 205 3.27 10.94 8.24
N SER A 206 2.15 11.64 8.09
CA SER A 206 0.81 11.03 8.03
C SER A 206 0.19 11.26 6.67
N ARG A 207 -0.24 10.18 6.01
CA ARG A 207 -1.08 10.21 4.80
C ARG A 207 -0.56 11.12 3.71
N ARG A 208 0.76 11.27 3.59
CA ARG A 208 1.31 12.27 2.70
C ARG A 208 1.09 11.80 1.27
N LEU A 209 0.29 12.54 0.51
CA LEU A 209 0.02 12.25 -0.89
C LEU A 209 1.29 12.43 -1.71
N VAL A 210 1.43 11.61 -2.75
CA VAL A 210 2.55 11.63 -3.68
C VAL A 210 2.00 11.75 -5.09
N ASN A 211 2.44 12.78 -5.81
CA ASN A 211 2.15 12.96 -7.23
C ASN A 211 2.80 11.80 -8.00
N PRO A 212 2.03 10.89 -8.62
CA PRO A 212 2.61 9.77 -9.33
C PRO A 212 3.42 10.25 -10.54
N THR A 213 4.61 9.68 -10.75
CA THR A 213 5.49 10.03 -11.87
C THR A 213 5.05 9.37 -13.18
N ARG A 214 4.24 8.30 -13.06
CA ARG A 214 3.64 7.56 -14.17
C ARG A 214 2.12 7.66 -14.13
N PRO A 215 1.43 7.59 -15.29
CA PRO A 215 -0.03 7.55 -15.33
C PRO A 215 -0.59 6.37 -14.53
N ILE A 216 -1.51 6.66 -13.62
CA ILE A 216 -2.29 5.66 -12.87
C ILE A 216 -3.48 5.22 -13.72
N LEU A 217 -3.58 3.92 -13.98
CA LEU A 217 -4.72 3.30 -14.67
C LEU A 217 -5.77 2.79 -13.68
N ASP A 218 -5.33 2.32 -12.52
CA ASP A 218 -6.19 1.83 -11.45
C ASP A 218 -5.79 2.47 -10.13
N TRP A 219 -6.65 3.33 -9.60
CA TRP A 219 -6.43 3.98 -8.30
C TRP A 219 -6.72 3.06 -7.12
N ARG A 220 -7.36 1.90 -7.37
CA ARG A 220 -7.84 0.98 -6.33
C ARG A 220 -8.70 1.74 -5.32
N GLU A 221 -9.66 2.53 -5.78
CA GLU A 221 -10.35 3.54 -4.94
C GLU A 221 -11.05 2.91 -3.72
N ASP A 222 -11.48 1.66 -3.85
CA ASP A 222 -12.06 0.84 -2.78
C ASP A 222 -11.06 0.53 -1.66
N VAL A 223 -9.78 0.39 -2.03
CA VAL A 223 -8.67 0.13 -1.10
C VAL A 223 -7.89 1.38 -0.77
N THR A 224 -7.75 2.40 -1.60
CA THR A 224 -6.89 3.57 -1.27
C THR A 224 -7.71 4.75 -0.79
N GLY A 225 -9.02 4.77 -1.12
CA GLY A 225 -9.86 5.94 -0.97
C GLY A 225 -9.39 7.13 -1.82
N LEU A 226 -8.40 6.97 -2.69
CA LEU A 226 -7.83 8.02 -3.54
C LEU A 226 -8.29 7.84 -4.98
N ASN A 227 -8.35 8.95 -5.71
CA ASN A 227 -8.60 8.96 -7.14
C ASN A 227 -7.97 10.19 -7.79
N ALA A 228 -7.98 10.22 -9.13
CA ALA A 228 -7.40 11.30 -9.91
C ALA A 228 -7.91 12.70 -9.50
N THR A 229 -9.20 12.81 -9.13
CA THR A 229 -9.80 14.08 -8.68
C THR A 229 -9.23 14.52 -7.34
N LYS A 230 -9.18 13.62 -6.36
CA LYS A 230 -8.61 13.90 -5.03
C LYS A 230 -7.13 14.29 -5.13
N MET A 231 -6.35 13.57 -5.93
CA MET A 231 -4.94 13.88 -6.18
C MET A 231 -4.78 15.25 -6.86
N SER A 232 -5.53 15.52 -7.94
CA SER A 232 -5.48 16.81 -8.63
C SER A 232 -5.81 17.98 -7.70
N ALA A 233 -6.81 17.81 -6.84
CA ALA A 233 -7.18 18.83 -5.86
C ALA A 233 -6.05 19.06 -4.83
N ALA A 234 -5.36 18.01 -4.39
CA ALA A 234 -4.21 18.11 -3.50
C ALA A 234 -3.00 18.80 -4.18
N LEU A 235 -2.76 18.55 -5.46
CA LEU A 235 -1.71 19.22 -6.23
C LEU A 235 -1.96 20.73 -6.32
N VAL A 236 -3.20 21.14 -6.61
CA VAL A 236 -3.59 22.56 -6.64
C VAL A 236 -3.37 23.24 -5.27
N ARG A 237 -3.57 22.50 -4.17
CA ARG A 237 -3.33 22.99 -2.81
C ARG A 237 -1.87 22.85 -2.34
N ASN A 238 -0.98 22.31 -3.17
CA ASN A 238 0.41 22.02 -2.82
C ASN A 238 0.55 21.07 -1.60
N GLU A 239 -0.35 20.10 -1.50
CA GLU A 239 -0.45 19.13 -0.39
C GLU A 239 0.17 17.76 -0.72
N ALA A 240 0.60 17.55 -1.96
CA ALA A 240 1.29 16.34 -2.39
C ALA A 240 2.80 16.56 -2.52
N LEU A 241 3.58 15.50 -2.32
CA LEU A 241 4.99 15.45 -2.71
C LEU A 241 5.11 15.26 -4.22
N ASP A 242 6.17 15.78 -4.83
CA ASP A 242 6.39 15.64 -6.27
C ASP A 242 7.20 14.37 -6.57
N GLY A 243 6.51 13.29 -6.93
CA GLY A 243 7.15 12.02 -7.28
C GLY A 243 7.64 11.20 -6.10
N TRP A 244 8.05 9.97 -6.42
CA TRP A 244 8.63 9.04 -5.46
C TRP A 244 10.00 9.52 -4.97
N GLU A 245 10.72 10.36 -5.72
CA GLU A 245 11.98 10.98 -5.30
C GLU A 245 11.79 11.84 -4.05
N ALA A 246 10.76 12.68 -4.04
CA ALA A 246 10.44 13.53 -2.89
C ALA A 246 9.96 12.69 -1.70
N ALA A 247 9.18 11.63 -1.94
CA ALA A 247 8.77 10.70 -0.90
C ALA A 247 9.95 9.93 -0.28
N ARG A 248 10.87 9.44 -1.11
CA ARG A 248 12.13 8.80 -0.68
C ARG A 248 12.98 9.79 0.13
N ALA A 249 13.10 11.03 -0.33
CA ALA A 249 13.81 12.07 0.40
C ALA A 249 13.18 12.30 1.79
N GLU A 250 11.85 12.35 1.90
CA GLU A 250 11.16 12.43 3.19
C GLU A 250 11.46 11.21 4.09
N LEU A 251 11.45 9.99 3.57
CA LEU A 251 11.88 8.81 4.34
C LEU A 251 13.32 8.95 4.86
N TRP A 252 14.25 9.40 4.02
CA TRP A 252 15.66 9.60 4.38
C TRP A 252 15.89 10.78 5.34
N ARG A 253 14.92 11.69 5.53
CA ARG A 253 15.00 12.68 6.61
C ARG A 253 14.97 12.01 7.98
N TYR A 254 14.28 10.87 8.09
CA TYR A 254 14.10 10.12 9.33
C TYR A 254 14.97 8.87 9.43
N SER A 255 15.49 8.37 8.31
CA SER A 255 16.25 7.12 8.23
C SER A 255 17.66 7.27 7.66
N ASP A 256 18.53 6.35 8.06
CA ASP A 256 19.85 6.08 7.51
C ASP A 256 20.02 4.55 7.36
N LYS A 257 21.18 4.09 6.87
CA LYS A 257 21.48 2.66 6.73
C LYS A 257 21.40 1.85 8.04
N ASP A 258 21.51 2.49 9.20
CA ASP A 258 21.49 1.83 10.52
C ASP A 258 20.06 1.76 11.11
N THR A 259 19.13 2.58 10.60
CA THR A 259 17.71 2.59 10.98
C THR A 259 17.06 1.25 10.62
N ILE A 260 16.22 0.67 11.48
CA ILE A 260 15.43 -0.51 11.11
C ILE A 260 14.13 -0.07 10.44
N LEU A 261 13.83 -0.51 9.22
CA LEU A 261 12.53 -0.29 8.58
C LEU A 261 11.59 -1.45 8.88
N ILE A 262 10.38 -1.13 9.31
CA ILE A 262 9.38 -2.08 9.80
C ILE A 262 8.10 -1.87 8.98
N GLY A 263 7.44 -2.96 8.59
CA GLY A 263 6.17 -2.88 7.85
C GLY A 263 5.62 -4.27 7.51
N GLN A 264 4.50 -4.28 6.79
CA GLN A 264 3.89 -5.51 6.28
C GLN A 264 4.21 -5.65 4.79
N SER A 265 5.00 -6.66 4.41
CA SER A 265 5.45 -6.85 3.01
C SER A 265 6.30 -5.67 2.47
N VAL A 266 7.23 -5.19 3.30
CA VAL A 266 8.09 -4.00 3.12
C VAL A 266 8.76 -3.91 1.74
N ARG A 267 9.01 -5.04 1.08
CA ARG A 267 9.54 -5.10 -0.28
C ARG A 267 8.74 -4.22 -1.25
N ASN A 268 7.41 -4.20 -1.12
CA ASN A 268 6.54 -3.45 -2.01
C ASN A 268 6.73 -1.94 -1.81
N ASP A 269 6.82 -1.49 -0.55
CA ASP A 269 7.11 -0.10 -0.20
C ASP A 269 8.47 0.33 -0.77
N LEU A 270 9.51 -0.46 -0.55
CA LEU A 270 10.86 -0.17 -1.02
C LEU A 270 10.95 -0.09 -2.56
N ARG A 271 10.20 -0.94 -3.27
CA ARG A 271 10.12 -0.92 -4.74
C ARG A 271 9.53 0.38 -5.27
N VAL A 272 8.40 0.83 -4.72
CA VAL A 272 7.76 2.08 -5.20
C VAL A 272 8.45 3.34 -4.69
N LEU A 273 9.23 3.22 -3.61
CA LEU A 273 10.13 4.29 -3.14
C LEU A 273 11.47 4.30 -3.87
N HIS A 274 11.78 3.28 -4.69
CA HIS A 274 13.07 3.11 -5.34
C HIS A 274 14.25 3.22 -4.37
N THR A 275 14.18 2.51 -3.24
CA THR A 275 15.22 2.54 -2.21
C THR A 275 15.60 1.15 -1.74
N ILE A 276 16.88 0.96 -1.47
CA ILE A 276 17.45 -0.29 -0.96
C ILE A 276 17.75 -0.12 0.52
N HIS A 277 17.40 -1.14 1.30
CA HIS A 277 17.67 -1.15 2.74
C HIS A 277 17.96 -2.55 3.24
N ALA A 278 18.91 -2.70 4.17
CA ALA A 278 19.36 -4.00 4.66
C ALA A 278 18.78 -4.38 6.03
N ARG A 279 18.33 -3.39 6.82
CA ARG A 279 17.82 -3.60 8.18
C ARG A 279 16.30 -3.56 8.18
N ILE A 280 15.67 -4.70 7.95
CA ILE A 280 14.23 -4.81 7.73
C ILE A 280 13.58 -5.77 8.72
N ILE A 281 12.45 -5.37 9.29
CA ILE A 281 11.50 -6.23 9.98
C ILE A 281 10.20 -6.24 9.18
N ASP A 282 9.97 -7.31 8.45
CA ASP A 282 8.73 -7.54 7.69
C ASP A 282 7.83 -8.52 8.46
N SER A 283 6.68 -8.05 8.93
CA SER A 283 5.72 -8.87 9.69
C SER A 283 5.12 -10.03 8.89
N ALA A 284 5.03 -9.89 7.56
CA ALA A 284 4.58 -10.98 6.69
C ALA A 284 5.61 -12.12 6.65
N ILE A 285 6.91 -11.81 6.71
CA ILE A 285 7.97 -12.81 6.81
C ILE A 285 7.99 -13.43 8.21
N ILE A 286 7.93 -12.62 9.28
CA ILE A 286 7.94 -13.12 10.67
C ILE A 286 6.85 -14.18 10.86
N THR A 287 5.63 -13.84 10.47
CA THR A 287 4.47 -14.72 10.68
C THR A 287 4.54 -15.94 9.77
N ALA A 288 5.00 -15.79 8.53
CA ALA A 288 5.16 -16.93 7.63
C ALA A 288 6.26 -17.89 8.07
N ASP A 289 7.40 -17.39 8.53
CA ASP A 289 8.49 -18.19 9.09
C ASP A 289 8.05 -18.91 10.37
N ALA A 290 7.20 -18.28 11.19
CA ALA A 290 6.62 -18.96 12.36
C ALA A 290 5.75 -20.16 11.96
N VAL A 291 4.95 -20.04 10.90
CA VAL A 291 4.05 -21.13 10.43
C VAL A 291 4.80 -22.20 9.63
N LEU A 292 5.66 -21.79 8.70
CA LEU A 292 6.28 -22.65 7.69
C LEU A 292 7.69 -23.11 8.06
N GLY A 293 8.35 -22.42 9.00
CA GLY A 293 9.75 -22.59 9.36
C GLY A 293 10.66 -21.62 8.62
N ALA A 294 11.61 -21.00 9.33
CA ALA A 294 12.47 -19.93 8.81
C ALA A 294 13.42 -20.32 7.66
N LYS A 295 13.61 -21.63 7.42
CA LYS A 295 14.42 -22.13 6.29
C LYS A 295 13.58 -22.46 5.07
N SER A 296 12.26 -22.52 5.22
CA SER A 296 11.33 -22.93 4.18
C SER A 296 11.05 -21.79 3.21
N LYS A 297 10.77 -22.13 1.95
CA LYS A 297 10.19 -21.17 0.99
C LYS A 297 8.84 -20.68 1.51
N ILE A 298 8.62 -19.36 1.50
CA ILE A 298 7.30 -18.81 1.83
C ILE A 298 6.34 -19.11 0.68
N MET A 299 5.41 -20.02 0.95
CA MET A 299 4.34 -20.38 0.00
C MET A 299 3.00 -19.71 0.34
N LYS A 300 2.92 -19.03 1.48
CA LYS A 300 1.75 -18.28 1.92
C LYS A 300 2.18 -17.16 2.87
N ARG A 301 1.61 -15.98 2.66
CA ARG A 301 1.65 -14.85 3.59
C ARG A 301 0.25 -14.66 4.19
N TRP A 302 0.20 -14.15 5.41
CA TRP A 302 -1.05 -13.82 6.09
C TRP A 302 -1.24 -12.31 6.01
N GLY A 303 -2.43 -11.87 5.62
CA GLY A 303 -2.76 -10.44 5.50
C GLY A 303 -2.80 -9.76 6.87
N LEU A 304 -2.47 -8.46 6.90
CA LEU A 304 -2.39 -7.67 8.13
C LEU A 304 -3.69 -7.74 8.95
N GLU A 305 -4.84 -7.58 8.30
CA GLU A 305 -6.15 -7.62 8.97
C GLU A 305 -6.38 -8.94 9.70
N ALA A 306 -6.13 -10.07 9.03
CA ALA A 306 -6.27 -11.39 9.64
C ALA A 306 -5.29 -11.58 10.81
N LEU A 307 -4.05 -11.11 10.66
CA LEU A 307 -3.04 -11.18 11.71
C LEU A 307 -3.44 -10.34 12.93
N CYS A 308 -3.87 -9.09 12.73
CA CYS A 308 -4.34 -8.21 13.80
C CYS A 308 -5.54 -8.82 14.53
N LYS A 309 -6.49 -9.39 13.80
CA LYS A 309 -7.65 -10.06 14.39
C LYS A 309 -7.28 -11.30 15.20
N GLU A 310 -6.41 -12.14 14.65
CA GLU A 310 -6.08 -13.44 15.27
C GLU A 310 -5.05 -13.35 16.40
N LEU A 311 -4.09 -12.42 16.32
CA LEU A 311 -3.00 -12.29 17.28
C LEU A 311 -3.24 -11.18 18.30
N LEU A 312 -3.81 -10.05 17.88
CA LEU A 312 -4.02 -8.88 18.74
C LEU A 312 -5.47 -8.76 19.24
N GLY A 313 -6.41 -9.43 18.57
CA GLY A 313 -7.84 -9.30 18.86
C GLY A 313 -8.43 -7.95 18.42
N ILE A 314 -7.76 -7.21 17.54
CA ILE A 314 -8.23 -5.92 17.03
C ILE A 314 -8.74 -6.07 15.59
N GLN A 315 -9.75 -5.28 15.23
CA GLN A 315 -10.28 -5.23 13.87
C GLN A 315 -9.85 -3.92 13.23
N ILE A 316 -9.04 -4.00 12.17
CA ILE A 316 -8.68 -2.86 11.32
C ILE A 316 -9.52 -2.88 10.04
N ARG A 317 -9.52 -1.79 9.27
CA ARG A 317 -10.25 -1.68 7.99
C ARG A 317 -11.74 -2.03 8.09
N SER A 318 -12.38 -1.70 9.21
CA SER A 318 -13.78 -2.03 9.47
C SER A 318 -14.70 -1.48 8.36
N PRO A 319 -15.61 -2.31 7.79
CA PRO A 319 -16.55 -1.87 6.75
C PRO A 319 -17.44 -0.71 7.18
N THR A 320 -17.66 -0.55 8.50
CA THR A 320 -18.44 0.57 9.04
C THR A 320 -17.80 1.93 8.74
N TRP A 321 -16.48 1.99 8.55
CA TRP A 321 -15.77 3.23 8.22
C TRP A 321 -15.78 3.55 6.72
N ALA A 322 -16.16 2.58 5.87
CA ALA A 322 -16.35 2.81 4.45
C ALA A 322 -17.47 3.83 4.16
N ALA A 323 -18.47 3.92 5.07
CA ALA A 323 -19.52 4.94 5.01
C ALA A 323 -18.99 6.38 5.21
N GLU A 324 -17.80 6.55 5.79
CA GLU A 324 -17.12 7.84 5.99
C GLU A 324 -16.08 8.16 4.89
N GLY A 325 -15.99 7.32 3.84
CA GLY A 325 -15.25 7.64 2.62
C GLY A 325 -13.82 7.09 2.50
N ALA A 326 -13.38 6.21 3.42
CA ALA A 326 -12.17 5.40 3.25
C ALA A 326 -12.25 4.08 4.05
N ALA A 327 -12.34 2.94 3.36
CA ALA A 327 -12.30 1.60 3.96
C ALA A 327 -10.90 1.23 4.48
N TYR A 328 -9.86 1.85 3.92
CA TYR A 328 -8.45 1.66 4.25
C TYR A 328 -7.84 2.97 4.71
N ASP A 329 -6.91 2.85 5.63
CA ASP A 329 -6.25 3.98 6.26
C ASP A 329 -4.80 3.58 6.57
N ASP A 330 -3.86 4.08 5.77
CA ASP A 330 -2.43 3.78 5.89
C ASP A 330 -1.86 4.06 7.29
N LEU A 331 -2.41 5.05 8.03
CA LEU A 331 -2.05 5.30 9.42
C LEU A 331 -2.56 4.19 10.35
N GLU A 332 -3.76 3.67 10.12
CA GLU A 332 -4.27 2.54 10.89
C GLU A 332 -3.38 1.32 10.67
N ASP A 333 -3.04 1.03 9.42
CA ASP A 333 -2.17 -0.10 9.06
C ASP A 333 -0.75 0.07 9.62
N CYS A 334 -0.21 1.29 9.61
CA CYS A 334 1.07 1.60 10.26
C CYS A 334 1.01 1.35 11.78
N LEU A 335 -0.05 1.82 12.46
CA LEU A 335 -0.24 1.61 13.90
C LEU A 335 -0.43 0.12 14.23
N ALA A 336 -1.21 -0.60 13.41
CA ALA A 336 -1.49 -2.01 13.57
C ALA A 336 -0.26 -2.88 13.31
N THR A 337 0.55 -2.51 12.31
CA THR A 337 1.82 -3.18 12.04
C THR A 337 2.82 -2.97 13.17
N ARG A 338 2.90 -1.75 13.73
CA ARG A 338 3.68 -1.48 14.95
C ARG A 338 3.26 -2.41 16.08
N GLU A 339 1.96 -2.50 16.35
CA GLU A 339 1.41 -3.33 17.42
C GLU A 339 1.69 -4.82 17.19
N LEU A 340 1.54 -5.28 15.95
CA LEU A 340 1.82 -6.66 15.56
C LEU A 340 3.29 -7.04 15.78
N VAL A 341 4.23 -6.17 15.39
CA VAL A 341 5.66 -6.41 15.62
C VAL A 341 6.02 -6.37 17.10
N LEU A 342 5.43 -5.45 17.88
CA LEU A 342 5.58 -5.44 19.34
C LEU A 342 5.08 -6.75 19.95
N PHE A 343 3.90 -7.23 19.52
CA PHE A 343 3.36 -8.52 19.96
C PHE A 343 4.31 -9.67 19.62
N CYS A 344 4.80 -9.75 18.38
CA CYS A 344 5.75 -10.79 17.97
C CYS A 344 7.03 -10.78 18.82
N ALA A 345 7.53 -9.59 19.19
CA ALA A 345 8.74 -9.44 19.99
C ALA A 345 8.52 -9.82 21.47
N GLN A 346 7.36 -9.47 22.03
CA GLN A 346 7.07 -9.62 23.46
C GLN A 346 6.40 -10.96 23.80
N ASN A 347 5.71 -11.58 22.85
CA ASN A 347 4.89 -12.78 23.08
C ASN A 347 5.27 -13.94 22.15
N PRO A 348 6.55 -14.37 22.11
CA PRO A 348 7.01 -15.42 21.18
C PRO A 348 6.28 -16.76 21.36
N ASP A 349 5.89 -17.12 22.59
CA ASP A 349 5.14 -18.35 22.86
C ASP A 349 3.71 -18.30 22.31
N GLN A 350 3.07 -17.12 22.36
CA GLN A 350 1.74 -16.94 21.78
C GLN A 350 1.82 -16.96 20.25
N LEU A 351 2.82 -16.31 19.66
CA LEU A 351 3.09 -16.39 18.22
C LEU A 351 3.31 -17.85 17.78
N LYS A 352 4.11 -18.61 18.53
CA LYS A 352 4.35 -20.04 18.26
C LYS A 352 3.07 -20.87 18.37
N THR A 353 2.24 -20.62 19.37
CA THR A 353 0.96 -21.31 19.57
C THR A 353 0.00 -21.03 18.41
N TRP A 354 -0.15 -19.76 18.03
CA TRP A 354 -0.90 -19.36 16.85
C TRP A 354 -0.36 -20.07 15.60
N ALA A 355 0.96 -20.03 15.39
CA ALA A 355 1.60 -20.60 14.21
C ALA A 355 1.38 -22.11 14.10
N GLN A 356 1.45 -22.86 15.20
CA GLN A 356 1.16 -24.30 15.22
C GLN A 356 -0.29 -24.61 14.82
N ARG A 357 -1.24 -23.83 15.35
CA ARG A 357 -2.67 -23.95 14.98
C ARG A 357 -2.87 -23.65 13.50
N THR A 358 -2.29 -22.56 13.02
CA THR A 358 -2.38 -22.10 11.63
C THR A 358 -1.72 -23.10 10.67
N ARG A 359 -0.56 -23.66 11.04
CA ARG A 359 0.15 -24.70 10.28
C ARG A 359 -0.73 -25.92 10.07
N ARG A 360 -1.36 -26.44 11.14
CA ARG A 360 -2.27 -27.59 11.05
C ARG A 360 -3.43 -27.30 10.09
N SER A 361 -4.04 -26.13 10.18
CA SER A 361 -5.14 -25.73 9.27
C SER A 361 -4.69 -25.65 7.81
N PHE A 362 -3.54 -25.04 7.54
CA PHE A 362 -2.99 -24.87 6.20
C PHE A 362 -2.67 -26.20 5.51
N PHE A 363 -1.92 -27.09 6.17
CA PHE A 363 -1.55 -28.37 5.59
C PHE A 363 -2.74 -29.34 5.48
N LEU A 364 -3.71 -29.28 6.41
CA LEU A 364 -4.94 -30.07 6.31
C LEU A 364 -5.80 -29.64 5.11
N LYS A 365 -5.90 -28.33 4.84
CA LYS A 365 -6.61 -27.81 3.65
C LYS A 365 -5.92 -28.28 2.35
N LYS A 366 -4.60 -28.13 2.23
CA LYS A 366 -3.84 -28.61 1.06
C LYS A 366 -3.98 -30.12 0.84
N GLY A 367 -3.99 -30.92 1.91
CA GLY A 367 -4.21 -32.37 1.80
C GLY A 367 -5.60 -32.72 1.23
N LYS A 368 -6.64 -32.01 1.67
CA LYS A 368 -8.02 -32.18 1.14
C LYS A 368 -8.13 -31.77 -0.32
N GLU A 369 -7.48 -30.68 -0.73
CA GLU A 369 -7.46 -30.22 -2.11
C GLU A 369 -6.74 -31.20 -3.04
N LYS A 370 -5.58 -31.73 -2.62
CA LYS A 370 -4.87 -32.78 -3.35
C LYS A 370 -5.75 -34.03 -3.52
N LYS A 371 -6.45 -34.45 -2.46
CA LYS A 371 -7.38 -35.61 -2.52
C LYS A 371 -8.51 -35.38 -3.51
N LYS A 372 -9.16 -34.20 -3.49
CA LYS A 372 -10.20 -33.84 -4.47
C LYS A 372 -9.68 -33.81 -5.91
N LYS A 373 -8.46 -33.31 -6.15
CA LYS A 373 -7.83 -33.31 -7.48
C LYS A 373 -7.54 -34.72 -7.99
N ASN A 374 -7.10 -35.62 -7.10
CA ASN A 374 -6.83 -37.02 -7.46
C ASN A 374 -8.11 -37.82 -7.71
N GLU A 375 -9.20 -37.56 -6.98
CA GLU A 375 -10.51 -38.20 -7.21
C GLU A 375 -11.17 -37.72 -8.53
N GLY A 376 -10.81 -36.54 -9.04
CA GLY A 376 -11.27 -36.03 -10.33
C GLY A 376 -10.51 -36.54 -11.56
N ARG A 377 -9.32 -37.12 -11.38
CA ARG A 377 -8.54 -37.79 -12.45
C ARG A 377 -8.97 -39.25 -12.52
N LYS A 378 -9.95 -39.58 -13.37
CA LYS A 378 -10.24 -40.99 -13.71
C LYS A 378 -8.95 -41.62 -14.28
N PRO A 379 -8.52 -42.81 -13.83
CA PRO A 379 -7.42 -43.51 -14.46
C PRO A 379 -7.81 -43.83 -15.91
N HIS A 380 -6.95 -43.49 -16.87
CA HIS A 380 -7.03 -44.03 -18.22
C HIS A 380 -6.71 -45.52 -18.10
N VAL A 381 -7.75 -46.36 -18.15
CA VAL A 381 -7.59 -47.81 -18.09
C VAL A 381 -7.26 -48.28 -19.49
N ASP A 382 -5.97 -48.53 -19.75
CA ASP A 382 -5.58 -49.38 -20.87
C ASP A 382 -5.87 -50.83 -20.48
N ASN A 383 -6.72 -51.46 -21.27
CA ASN A 383 -7.21 -52.82 -21.08
C ASN A 383 -6.07 -53.84 -21.31
N ALA A 384 -5.58 -54.47 -20.25
CA ALA A 384 -4.85 -55.73 -20.35
C ALA A 384 -5.28 -56.69 -19.24
N SER A 385 -5.75 -57.85 -19.68
CA SER A 385 -6.42 -58.89 -18.90
C SER A 385 -5.51 -59.65 -17.91
N SER A 386 -6.20 -60.14 -16.89
CA SER A 386 -6.02 -61.43 -16.18
C SER A 386 -4.94 -61.59 -15.10
N GLY A 387 -5.42 -61.73 -13.86
CA GLY A 387 -5.30 -62.99 -13.12
C GLY A 387 -4.34 -63.05 -11.91
N GLY A 388 -4.88 -63.02 -10.69
CA GLY A 388 -4.19 -63.53 -9.48
C GLY A 388 -4.71 -62.96 -8.15
N PRO A 389 -4.99 -63.79 -7.11
CA PRO A 389 -5.69 -63.32 -5.91
C PRO A 389 -4.73 -62.66 -4.90
N SER A 390 -5.11 -61.47 -4.41
CA SER A 390 -4.34 -60.76 -3.39
C SER A 390 -4.77 -61.11 -1.96
N ARG A 391 -3.72 -61.27 -1.16
CA ARG A 391 -3.60 -61.75 0.21
C ARG A 391 -3.83 -60.59 1.19
N GLN A 392 -4.38 -60.94 2.36
CA GLN A 392 -4.54 -60.20 3.63
C GLN A 392 -4.00 -58.76 3.73
N VAL A 393 -4.88 -57.86 4.17
CA VAL A 393 -4.58 -56.49 4.59
C VAL A 393 -3.80 -56.52 5.91
N ALA A 394 -2.49 -56.30 5.86
CA ALA A 394 -1.68 -56.04 7.05
C ALA A 394 -1.69 -54.54 7.36
N PHE A 395 -2.08 -54.23 8.59
CA PHE A 395 -2.05 -52.91 9.21
C PHE A 395 -0.58 -52.48 9.37
N VAL A 396 -0.13 -51.48 8.61
CA VAL A 396 1.18 -50.85 8.81
C VAL A 396 1.00 -49.40 9.18
N ARG A 397 1.38 -49.13 10.42
CA ARG A 397 1.62 -47.81 11.01
C ARG A 397 3.02 -47.39 10.56
N SER A 398 3.15 -46.25 9.88
CA SER A 398 4.43 -45.69 9.41
C SER A 398 4.24 -44.18 9.33
N GLU A 399 4.74 -43.43 10.31
CA GLU A 399 6.07 -42.78 10.33
C GLU A 399 6.17 -41.58 9.38
N ALA A 400 6.69 -40.49 9.95
CA ALA A 400 6.72 -39.15 9.39
C ALA A 400 7.52 -39.13 8.09
N PHE A 401 6.83 -38.83 6.98
CA PHE A 401 7.45 -38.64 5.68
C PHE A 401 7.85 -37.16 5.57
N GLU A 402 9.13 -36.87 5.82
CA GLU A 402 9.77 -35.63 5.37
C GLU A 402 9.93 -35.72 3.86
N GLU A 403 8.96 -35.16 3.15
CA GLU A 403 8.92 -35.12 1.69
C GLU A 403 9.61 -33.82 1.23
N GLU A 404 10.88 -33.95 0.87
CA GLU A 404 11.66 -32.99 0.09
C GLU A 404 11.08 -32.96 -1.34
N TRP A 405 10.64 -31.80 -1.82
CA TRP A 405 10.06 -31.67 -3.16
C TRP A 405 10.65 -30.50 -3.95
N GLU A 406 10.99 -30.84 -5.19
CA GLU A 406 11.61 -30.04 -6.23
C GLU A 406 10.72 -28.92 -6.77
N ASP A 407 11.40 -27.89 -7.25
CA ASP A 407 10.92 -26.61 -7.74
C ASP A 407 10.10 -26.70 -9.04
N GLU A 408 8.87 -26.17 -9.00
CA GLU A 408 8.23 -25.57 -10.16
C GLU A 408 7.51 -24.27 -9.75
N ASP A 409 7.61 -23.27 -10.63
CA ASP A 409 7.10 -21.89 -10.58
C ASP A 409 7.90 -20.82 -9.79
N GLU A 410 8.80 -20.19 -10.55
CA GLU A 410 9.44 -18.90 -10.29
C GLU A 410 8.58 -17.78 -10.94
N SER A 411 7.34 -17.60 -10.47
CA SER A 411 6.52 -16.45 -10.86
C SER A 411 6.73 -15.29 -9.86
N PRO A 412 7.03 -14.06 -10.31
CA PRO A 412 7.09 -12.89 -9.43
C PRO A 412 5.77 -12.72 -8.67
N LEU A 413 5.84 -12.57 -7.34
CA LEU A 413 4.68 -12.32 -6.48
C LEU A 413 3.90 -11.10 -6.99
N ARG A 414 2.62 -11.31 -7.32
CA ARG A 414 1.70 -10.24 -7.74
C ARG A 414 0.97 -9.70 -6.52
N TRP A 415 0.46 -8.48 -6.62
CA TRP A 415 -0.35 -7.87 -5.55
C TRP A 415 -1.57 -8.73 -5.17
N GLU A 416 -2.05 -9.52 -6.13
CA GLU A 416 -3.10 -10.52 -6.03
C GLU A 416 -2.78 -11.65 -5.04
N ASP A 417 -1.51 -11.86 -4.67
CA ASP A 417 -1.06 -12.88 -3.72
C ASP A 417 -1.03 -12.39 -2.25
N VAL A 418 -1.20 -11.08 -2.04
CA VAL A 418 -1.21 -10.40 -0.73
C VAL A 418 -2.64 -10.12 -0.25
N VAL A 419 -3.59 -10.03 -1.17
CA VAL A 419 -5.02 -9.83 -0.91
C VAL A 419 -5.70 -11.16 -0.62
N ASP A 420 -6.49 -11.23 0.46
CA ASP A 420 -7.38 -12.37 0.70
C ASP A 420 -8.64 -12.25 -0.17
N TRP A 421 -8.64 -12.93 -1.31
CA TRP A 421 -9.78 -12.96 -2.25
C TRP A 421 -11.09 -13.48 -1.65
N ASP A 422 -11.04 -14.20 -0.52
CA ASP A 422 -12.26 -14.63 0.18
C ASP A 422 -12.94 -13.46 0.92
N THR A 423 -12.24 -12.34 1.12
CA THR A 423 -12.71 -11.14 1.85
C THR A 423 -12.96 -9.94 0.93
N TRP A 424 -12.66 -10.06 -0.37
CA TRP A 424 -12.87 -8.99 -1.35
C TRP A 424 -14.37 -8.79 -1.66
N PRO A 425 -14.88 -7.54 -1.76
CA PRO A 425 -16.26 -7.32 -2.17
C PRO A 425 -16.45 -7.85 -3.59
N LYS A 426 -17.24 -8.93 -3.72
CA LYS A 426 -17.61 -9.48 -5.02
C LYS A 426 -18.47 -8.45 -5.74
N SER A 427 -18.16 -8.20 -7.01
CA SER A 427 -19.02 -7.40 -7.89
C SER A 427 -20.48 -7.83 -7.70
N PRO A 428 -21.45 -6.89 -7.67
CA PRO A 428 -22.86 -7.25 -7.69
C PRO A 428 -23.10 -8.22 -8.86
N PRO A 429 -23.94 -9.26 -8.70
CA PRO A 429 -24.25 -10.15 -9.79
C PRO A 429 -24.78 -9.34 -10.98
N ASP A 430 -24.33 -9.70 -12.18
CA ASP A 430 -24.85 -9.15 -13.42
C ASP A 430 -26.38 -9.24 -13.39
N SER A 431 -27.02 -8.10 -13.58
CA SER A 431 -28.49 -8.02 -13.57
C SER A 431 -29.01 -8.64 -14.86
N ASP A 432 -29.67 -9.81 -14.73
CA ASP A 432 -30.46 -10.45 -15.78
C ASP A 432 -31.58 -9.54 -16.33
#